data_AF-A0A1Q5R6C0-F1
#
_entry.id   AF-A0A1Q5R6C0-F1
#
_cell.length_a   1.000
_cell.length_b   1.000
_cell.length_c   1.000
_cell.angle_alpha   90.00
_cell.angle_beta   90.00
_cell.angle_gamma   90.00
#
_symmetry.space_group_name_H-M   'P 1'
#
loop_
_entity.id
_entity.type
_entity.pdbx_description
1 polymer ?
#
loop_
_entity_poly.entity_id
_entity_poly.type
_entity_poly.pdbx_seq_one_letter_code
_entity_poly.pdbx_strand_id
1 'polypeptide(L)'
;MNKWILSAWILALAVAPAAAADIRLDSYRNPKGENYRIFNYMYLDGARGGMMASNAWLKRHGGQMLFCMPGDLALTTEQTEEIMLKSAEKRAAKGDVAIASLLLWGMQDTYPCEKPGGEKPASQ
;
A
#
# COMPACT_ATOMS: atom_id res chain seq x y z
N MET A 1 31.11 16.88 -29.85
CA MET A 1 31.29 16.18 -28.56
C MET A 1 30.19 16.67 -27.62
N ASN A 2 29.15 15.88 -27.34
CA ASN A 2 28.17 16.15 -26.24
C ASN A 2 27.06 15.09 -26.16
N LYS A 3 26.76 14.36 -27.25
CA LYS A 3 25.70 13.32 -27.24
C LYS A 3 26.06 12.11 -26.37
N TRP A 4 27.32 11.68 -26.38
CA TRP A 4 27.80 10.55 -25.58
C TRP A 4 27.77 10.80 -24.07
N ILE A 5 27.97 12.06 -23.65
CA ILE A 5 27.95 12.45 -22.23
C ILE A 5 26.51 12.35 -21.70
N LEU A 6 25.53 12.89 -22.44
CA LEU A 6 24.11 12.81 -22.05
C LEU A 6 23.61 11.37 -21.91
N SER A 7 24.02 10.47 -22.80
CA SER A 7 23.67 9.05 -22.72
C SER A 7 24.26 8.35 -21.48
N ALA A 8 25.48 8.71 -21.09
CA ALA A 8 26.13 8.14 -19.91
C ALA A 8 25.46 8.58 -18.59
N TRP A 9 24.99 9.82 -18.51
CA TRP A 9 24.26 10.33 -17.33
C TRP A 9 22.89 9.65 -17.15
N ILE A 10 22.16 9.41 -18.24
CA ILE A 10 20.87 8.71 -18.19
C ILE A 10 21.07 7.26 -17.78
N LEU A 11 22.13 6.60 -18.27
CA LEU A 11 22.45 5.22 -17.89
C LEU A 11 22.88 5.15 -16.41
N ALA A 12 23.66 6.11 -15.90
CA ALA A 12 24.07 6.15 -14.50
C ALA A 12 22.89 6.36 -13.52
N LEU A 13 21.88 7.14 -13.90
CA LEU A 13 20.65 7.30 -13.12
C LEU A 13 19.78 6.04 -13.09
N ALA A 14 19.86 5.17 -14.12
CA ALA A 14 19.13 3.91 -14.17
C ALA A 14 19.77 2.80 -13.33
N VAL A 15 21.06 2.92 -12.96
CA VAL A 15 21.77 1.93 -12.12
C VAL A 15 21.63 2.24 -10.63
N ALA A 16 21.21 3.45 -10.24
CA ALA A 16 20.86 3.72 -8.86
C ALA A 16 19.74 2.75 -8.47
N PRO A 17 19.94 1.84 -7.50
CA PRO A 17 18.84 1.05 -7.01
C PRO A 17 17.80 2.06 -6.53
N ALA A 18 16.62 2.03 -7.14
CA ALA A 18 15.44 2.68 -6.60
C ALA A 18 15.09 1.93 -5.30
N ALA A 19 15.92 2.07 -4.28
CA ALA A 19 15.52 1.91 -2.91
C ALA A 19 14.55 3.06 -2.64
N ALA A 20 13.33 2.94 -3.17
CA ALA A 20 12.19 3.54 -2.53
C ALA A 20 12.24 2.99 -1.11
N ALA A 21 12.76 3.80 -0.18
CA ALA A 21 12.94 3.43 1.20
C ALA A 21 11.56 3.29 1.82
N ASP A 22 10.93 2.14 1.58
CA ASP A 22 9.65 1.79 2.16
C ASP A 22 9.83 1.61 3.66
N ILE A 23 8.88 2.13 4.44
CA ILE A 23 8.95 2.12 5.89
C ILE A 23 8.75 0.69 6.35
N ARG A 24 9.71 0.19 7.11
CA ARG A 24 9.73 -1.18 7.64
C ARG A 24 8.93 -1.24 8.93
N LEU A 25 8.27 -2.37 9.18
CA LEU A 25 7.44 -2.60 10.37
C LEU A 25 8.18 -2.31 11.67
N ASP A 26 9.45 -2.70 11.76
CA ASP A 26 10.26 -2.43 12.96
C ASP A 26 10.47 -0.93 13.18
N SER A 27 10.86 -0.19 12.14
CA SER A 27 11.02 1.26 12.19
C SER A 27 9.70 2.01 12.41
N TYR A 28 8.57 1.39 12.05
CA TYR A 28 7.25 1.93 12.30
C TYR A 28 6.86 1.81 13.77
N ARG A 29 7.05 0.62 14.36
CA ARG A 29 6.77 0.34 15.79
C ARG A 29 7.74 1.02 16.73
N ASN A 30 9.00 1.17 16.30
CA ASN A 30 10.10 1.71 17.08
C ASN A 30 10.70 2.94 16.37
N PRO A 31 9.95 4.05 16.22
CA PRO A 31 10.47 5.23 15.55
C PRO A 31 11.63 5.84 16.33
N LYS A 32 12.69 6.28 15.64
CA LYS A 32 13.91 6.87 16.25
C LYS A 32 13.70 8.25 16.87
N GLY A 33 12.46 8.73 16.94
CA GLY A 33 12.08 10.02 17.48
C GLY A 33 10.76 10.53 16.92
N GLU A 34 10.25 11.62 17.49
CA GLU A 34 8.94 12.20 17.16
C GLU A 34 8.79 12.57 15.69
N ASN A 35 9.81 13.15 15.07
CA ASN A 35 9.77 13.49 13.64
C ASN A 35 9.59 12.25 12.76
N TYR A 36 10.23 11.13 13.11
CA TYR A 36 10.04 9.88 12.38
C TYR A 36 8.66 9.28 12.63
N ARG A 37 8.12 9.41 13.85
CA ARG A 37 6.74 9.00 14.14
C ARG A 37 5.73 9.77 13.28
N ILE A 38 5.87 11.10 13.20
CA ILE A 38 5.03 11.96 12.36
C ILE A 38 5.19 11.59 10.89
N PHE A 39 6.43 11.41 10.42
CA PHE A 39 6.70 10.99 9.04
C PHE A 39 6.07 9.64 8.71
N ASN A 40 6.20 8.65 9.60
CA ASN A 40 5.59 7.32 9.43
C ASN A 40 4.07 7.42 9.28
N TYR A 41 3.43 8.29 10.06
CA TYR A 41 2.00 8.54 10.00
C TYR A 41 1.57 9.16 8.66
N MET A 42 2.29 10.20 8.21
CA MET A 42 2.06 10.83 6.90
C MET A 42 2.30 9.87 5.74
N TYR A 43 3.33 9.03 5.85
CA TYR A 43 3.63 8.00 4.86
C TYR A 43 2.50 6.97 4.78
N LEU A 44 1.98 6.50 5.91
CA LEU A 44 0.88 5.53 5.94
C LEU A 44 -0.40 6.10 5.31
N ASP A 45 -0.72 7.37 5.61
CA ASP A 45 -1.82 8.08 4.97
C ASP A 45 -1.65 8.19 3.44
N GLY A 46 -0.43 8.55 3.00
CA GLY A 46 -0.10 8.60 1.58
C GLY A 46 -0.19 7.22 0.89
N ALA A 47 0.29 6.17 1.54
CA ALA A 47 0.20 4.79 1.03
C ALA A 47 -1.25 4.36 0.86
N ARG A 48 -2.11 4.65 1.84
CA ARG A 48 -3.56 4.42 1.75
C ARG A 48 -4.18 5.18 0.59
N GLY A 49 -3.91 6.48 0.48
CA GLY A 49 -4.44 7.31 -0.62
C GLY A 49 -4.03 6.77 -1.99
N GLY A 50 -2.76 6.37 -2.14
CA GLY A 50 -2.24 5.74 -3.34
C GLY A 50 -2.97 4.43 -3.68
N MET A 51 -3.15 3.54 -2.70
CA MET A 51 -3.90 2.29 -2.90
C MET A 51 -5.35 2.56 -3.31
N MET A 52 -6.05 3.50 -2.66
CA MET A 52 -7.42 3.87 -3.03
C MET A 52 -7.49 4.41 -4.46
N ALA A 53 -6.55 5.27 -4.85
CA ALA A 53 -6.47 5.80 -6.21
C ALA A 53 -6.20 4.70 -7.25
N SER A 54 -5.26 3.79 -6.98
CA SER A 54 -4.97 2.63 -7.84
C SER A 54 -6.19 1.74 -7.98
N ASN A 55 -6.93 1.49 -6.90
CA ASN A 55 -8.13 0.68 -6.92
C ASN A 55 -9.26 1.32 -7.74
N ALA A 56 -9.45 2.63 -7.59
CA ALA A 56 -10.40 3.40 -8.38
C ALA A 56 -10.03 3.39 -9.88
N TRP A 57 -8.73 3.47 -10.19
CA TRP A 57 -8.23 3.37 -11.56
C TRP A 57 -8.54 1.98 -12.15
N LEU A 58 -8.24 0.90 -11.43
CA LEU A 58 -8.56 -0.47 -11.86
C LEU A 58 -10.06 -0.64 -12.15
N LYS A 59 -10.92 -0.18 -11.23
CA LYS A 59 -12.38 -0.21 -11.41
C LYS A 59 -12.83 0.49 -12.69
N ARG A 60 -12.27 1.67 -12.99
CA ARG A 60 -12.64 2.45 -14.19
C ARG A 60 -12.17 1.83 -15.50
N HIS A 61 -11.09 1.04 -15.48
CA HIS A 61 -10.49 0.45 -16.68
C HIS A 61 -10.82 -1.04 -16.84
N GLY A 62 -11.85 -1.54 -16.15
CA GLY A 62 -12.27 -2.95 -16.22
C GLY A 62 -11.27 -3.93 -15.61
N GLY A 63 -10.30 -3.44 -14.83
CA GLY A 63 -9.36 -4.27 -14.08
C GLY A 63 -10.00 -4.84 -12.82
N GLN A 64 -9.44 -5.94 -12.32
CA GLN A 64 -9.84 -6.50 -11.04
C GLN A 64 -9.35 -5.59 -9.90
N MET A 65 -10.28 -5.13 -9.04
CA MET A 65 -9.92 -4.37 -7.85
C MET A 65 -9.11 -5.25 -6.89
N LEU A 66 -8.13 -4.66 -6.22
CA LEU A 66 -7.29 -5.32 -5.22
C LEU A 66 -8.05 -5.58 -3.92
N PHE A 67 -9.04 -4.75 -3.59
CA PHE A 67 -9.94 -4.85 -2.42
C PHE A 67 -11.26 -4.14 -2.73
N CYS A 68 -12.34 -4.47 -2.02
CA CYS A 68 -13.70 -3.99 -2.31
C CYS A 68 -14.31 -3.27 -1.11
N MET A 69 -13.84 -2.04 -0.87
CA MET A 69 -14.33 -1.19 0.21
C MET A 69 -15.73 -0.62 -0.13
N PRO A 70 -16.64 -0.46 0.85
CA PRO A 70 -17.88 0.28 0.68
C PRO A 70 -17.62 1.70 0.16
N GLY A 71 -18.47 2.19 -0.76
CA GLY A 71 -18.21 3.45 -1.48
C GLY A 71 -18.32 4.72 -0.64
N ASP A 72 -18.98 4.66 0.51
CA ASP A 72 -19.17 5.73 1.49
C ASP A 72 -18.17 5.66 2.64
N LEU A 73 -17.34 4.62 2.70
CA LEU A 73 -16.36 4.45 3.77
C LEU A 73 -15.10 5.27 3.47
N ALA A 74 -14.84 6.27 4.31
CA ALA A 74 -13.57 6.96 4.38
C ALA A 74 -12.84 6.50 5.64
N LEU A 75 -11.73 5.78 5.48
CA LEU A 75 -10.90 5.42 6.62
C LEU A 75 -10.23 6.67 7.21
N THR A 76 -10.05 6.69 8.53
CA THR A 76 -9.08 7.59 9.17
C THR A 76 -7.69 6.96 9.11
N THR A 77 -6.65 7.73 9.43
CA THR A 77 -5.29 7.19 9.45
C THR A 77 -5.10 6.23 10.62
N GLU A 78 -5.80 6.41 11.75
CA GLU A 78 -5.83 5.47 12.87
C GLU A 78 -6.47 4.13 12.48
N GLN A 79 -7.61 4.16 11.78
CA GLN A 79 -8.24 2.93 11.27
C GLN A 79 -7.34 2.22 10.24
N THR A 80 -6.60 3.00 9.46
CA THR A 80 -5.63 2.49 8.49
C THR A 80 -4.46 1.80 9.19
N GLU A 81 -3.96 2.40 10.26
CA GLU A 81 -2.93 1.81 11.12
C GLU A 81 -3.41 0.52 11.78
N GLU A 82 -4.64 0.49 12.30
CA GLU A 82 -5.23 -0.70 12.90
C GLU A 82 -5.30 -1.87 11.89
N ILE A 83 -5.78 -1.61 10.67
CA ILE A 83 -5.83 -2.60 9.58
C ILE A 83 -4.42 -3.14 9.28
N MET A 84 -3.43 -2.25 9.18
CA MET A 84 -2.04 -2.61 8.89
C MET A 84 -1.42 -3.44 10.02
N LEU A 85 -1.58 -3.05 11.28
CA LEU A 85 -1.03 -3.75 12.44
C LEU A 85 -1.70 -5.11 12.65
N LYS A 86 -3.03 -5.19 12.50
CA LYS A 86 -3.76 -6.47 12.56
C LYS A 86 -3.31 -7.44 11.46
N SER A 87 -3.02 -6.93 10.27
CA SER A 87 -2.44 -7.71 9.17
C SER A 87 -1.04 -8.22 9.51
N ALA A 88 -0.21 -7.39 10.15
CA ALA A 88 1.12 -7.77 10.62
C ALA A 88 1.07 -8.88 11.68
N GLU A 89 0.16 -8.75 12.65
CA GLU A 89 -0.06 -9.75 13.69
C GLU A 89 -0.55 -11.08 13.11
N LYS A 90 -1.59 -11.04 12.26
CA LYS A 90 -2.15 -12.23 11.60
C LYS A 90 -1.09 -13.02 10.84
N ARG A 91 -0.08 -12.34 10.29
CA ARG A 91 0.99 -12.93 9.48
C ARG A 91 2.26 -13.25 10.27
N ALA A 92 2.29 -12.95 11.57
CA ALA A 92 3.52 -12.97 12.36
C ALA A 92 4.68 -12.23 11.63
N ALA A 93 4.37 -11.07 11.06
CA ALA A 93 5.27 -10.35 10.16
C ALA A 93 6.56 -9.95 10.88
N LYS A 94 7.69 -10.19 10.20
CA LYS A 94 9.01 -9.77 10.67
C LYS A 94 9.21 -8.26 10.47
N GLY A 95 10.17 -7.71 11.20
CA GLY A 95 10.44 -6.27 11.23
C GLY A 95 10.85 -5.65 9.89
N ASP A 96 11.38 -6.44 8.96
CA ASP A 96 11.86 -6.04 7.63
C ASP A 96 10.76 -5.93 6.58
N VAL A 97 9.53 -6.32 6.91
CA VAL A 97 8.38 -6.21 6.02
C VAL A 97 7.96 -4.75 5.89
N ALA A 98 7.68 -4.31 4.66
CA ALA A 98 7.16 -2.98 4.35
C ALA A 98 5.73 -2.78 4.89
N ILE A 99 5.48 -1.64 5.55
CA ILE A 99 4.14 -1.34 6.10
C ILE A 99 3.10 -1.14 5.00
N ALA A 100 3.50 -0.69 3.81
CA ALA A 100 2.59 -0.59 2.67
C ALA A 100 2.10 -1.98 2.21
N SER A 101 2.97 -2.99 2.20
CA SER A 101 2.54 -4.37 1.91
C SER A 101 1.58 -4.90 2.96
N LEU A 102 1.88 -4.65 4.25
CA LEU A 102 1.02 -5.03 5.37
C LEU A 102 -0.35 -4.37 5.30
N LEU A 103 -0.39 -3.08 4.95
CA LEU A 103 -1.64 -2.35 4.73
C LEU A 103 -2.42 -2.95 3.57
N LEU A 104 -1.80 -3.18 2.40
CA LEU A 104 -2.50 -3.77 1.24
C LEU A 104 -3.13 -5.13 1.59
N TRP A 105 -2.37 -6.01 2.25
CA TRP A 105 -2.90 -7.29 2.71
C TRP A 105 -3.99 -7.15 3.75
N GLY A 106 -3.88 -6.17 4.66
CA GLY A 106 -4.93 -5.87 5.63
C GLY A 106 -6.21 -5.40 4.95
N MET A 107 -6.10 -4.55 3.93
CA MET A 107 -7.23 -4.07 3.14
C MET A 107 -7.90 -5.22 2.38
N GLN A 108 -7.12 -6.15 1.83
CA GLN A 108 -7.62 -7.37 1.20
C GLN A 108 -8.36 -8.30 2.17
N ASP A 109 -7.82 -8.45 3.38
CA ASP A 109 -8.43 -9.26 4.43
C ASP A 109 -9.71 -8.62 4.99
N THR A 110 -9.74 -7.29 5.08
CA THR A 110 -10.87 -6.53 5.67
C THR A 110 -11.98 -6.32 4.66
N TYR A 111 -11.64 -6.12 3.39
CA TYR A 111 -12.57 -5.81 2.30
C TYR A 111 -12.32 -6.76 1.11
N PRO A 112 -12.57 -8.07 1.27
CA PRO A 112 -12.39 -9.01 0.17
C PRO A 112 -13.38 -8.70 -0.95
N CYS A 113 -12.91 -8.74 -2.20
CA CYS A 113 -13.80 -8.72 -3.35
C CYS A 113 -14.48 -10.07 -3.52
N GLU A 114 -15.77 -10.07 -3.87
CA GLU A 114 -16.46 -11.30 -4.26
C GLU A 114 -15.77 -11.93 -5.48
N LYS A 115 -15.60 -13.25 -5.45
CA LYS A 115 -15.10 -13.99 -6.61
C LYS A 115 -16.19 -13.99 -7.69
N PRO A 116 -15.87 -13.73 -8.97
CA PRO A 116 -16.83 -13.91 -10.05
C PRO A 116 -17.22 -15.40 -10.10
N GLY A 117 -18.45 -15.71 -9.71
CA GLY A 117 -18.98 -17.08 -9.60
C GLY A 117 -19.97 -17.33 -8.45
N GLY A 118 -20.24 -16.35 -7.60
CA GLY A 118 -21.28 -16.42 -6.57
C GLY A 118 -22.67 -16.05 -7.11
N GLU A 119 -23.23 -16.86 -8.00
CA GLU A 119 -24.64 -16.73 -8.39
C GLU A 119 -25.49 -17.12 -7.17
N LYS A 120 -26.07 -16.11 -6.51
CA LYS A 120 -27.09 -16.31 -5.48
C LYS A 120 -28.39 -16.62 -6.23
N PRO A 121 -29.02 -17.80 -6.09
CA PRO A 121 -30.29 -18.04 -6.76
C PRO A 121 -31.31 -17.05 -6.21
N ALA A 122 -32.01 -16.38 -7.11
CA ALA A 122 -33.12 -15.50 -6.79
C ALA A 122 -34.12 -16.27 -5.90
N SER A 123 -34.33 -15.79 -4.67
CA SER A 123 -35.40 -16.23 -3.81
C SER A 123 -36.73 -15.87 -4.48
N GLN A 124 -37.53 -16.90 -4.75
CA GLN A 124 -38.94 -16.84 -5.19
C GLN A 124 -39.81 -16.14 -4.16
#